data_AF-A0A7S0I5Z6-F1
#
_entry.id   AF-A0A7S0I5Z6-F1
#
_cell.length_a   1.000
_cell.length_b   1.000
_cell.length_c   1.000
_cell.angle_alpha   90.00
_cell.angle_beta   90.00
_cell.angle_gamma   90.00
#
_symmetry.space_group_name_H-M   'P 1'
#
loop_
_entity.id
_entity.type
_entity.pdbx_description
1 polymer ?
#
loop_
_entity_poly.entity_id
_entity_poly.type
_entity_poly.pdbx_seq_one_letter_code
_entity_poly.pdbx_strand_id
1 'polypeptide(L)'
;ETDDLFSLGGCLLRGLVGAHFVPGFTLLPDSAASGTGANPWAASSGTIDEARDAALEALLACCSGVLYTPPGELGRAPNWLLLSAVHTSDSQAKSLFRALLCVVFSYDPVGWGVPYMHSLVPDTHHQVLHHGVQLLLVLLSQPLAPPAADGAPPPDDKVVRLLGGLQRPETLGFVISGFGRLLRNAFATQRTYLPGSLVALECEQELLLLLWTFAHHSRAFLTALLASPELADVLMAVCFCVLSWASDAPNSSLVHLCILTLLVISAEPGFGAAAQAPCPHSLPLRGRAARATSASLADLVVGAAAEVLLGGHGRLESV
;
A
#
# COMPACT_ATOMS: atom_id res chain seq x y z
N GLU A 1 27.47 -26.55 -7.42
CA GLU A 1 26.95 -26.14 -6.09
C GLU A 1 26.20 -24.82 -6.14
N THR A 2 26.82 -23.67 -6.44
CA THR A 2 26.08 -22.40 -6.56
C THR A 2 25.04 -22.44 -7.69
N ASP A 3 25.38 -22.96 -8.87
CA ASP A 3 24.47 -23.08 -10.03
C ASP A 3 23.26 -24.01 -9.78
N ASP A 4 23.43 -25.04 -8.96
CA ASP A 4 22.36 -26.00 -8.64
C ASP A 4 21.35 -25.39 -7.66
N LEU A 5 21.84 -24.63 -6.66
CA LEU A 5 21.02 -23.82 -5.74
C LEU A 5 20.26 -22.70 -6.48
N PHE A 6 20.89 -22.06 -7.47
CA PHE A 6 20.24 -21.10 -8.36
C PHE A 6 19.11 -21.76 -9.16
N SER A 7 19.31 -22.98 -9.65
CA SER A 7 18.29 -23.73 -10.38
C SER A 7 17.11 -24.12 -9.49
N LEU A 8 17.38 -24.55 -8.24
CA LEU A 8 16.35 -24.99 -7.30
C LEU A 8 15.53 -23.80 -6.79
N GLY A 9 16.17 -22.70 -6.41
CA GLY A 9 15.47 -21.49 -5.96
C GLY A 9 14.62 -20.87 -7.06
N GLY A 10 15.12 -20.81 -8.30
CA GLY A 10 14.35 -20.34 -9.45
C GLY A 10 13.19 -21.26 -9.83
N CYS A 11 13.30 -22.57 -9.60
CA CYS A 11 12.22 -23.54 -9.79
C CYS A 11 11.18 -23.47 -8.68
N LEU A 12 11.61 -23.33 -7.42
CA LEU A 12 10.72 -23.15 -6.26
C LEU A 12 9.92 -21.86 -6.40
N LEU A 13 10.57 -20.76 -6.81
CA LEU A 13 9.90 -19.48 -6.97
C LEU A 13 8.93 -19.48 -8.15
N ARG A 14 9.30 -20.10 -9.29
CA ARG A 14 8.35 -20.34 -10.39
C ARG A 14 7.21 -21.28 -9.98
N GLY A 15 7.48 -22.23 -9.10
CA GLY A 15 6.47 -23.13 -8.52
C GLY A 15 5.50 -22.40 -7.61
N LEU A 16 5.98 -21.52 -6.71
CA LEU A 16 5.16 -20.71 -5.81
C LEU A 16 4.35 -19.65 -6.55
N VAL A 17 5.00 -18.93 -7.48
CA VAL A 17 4.31 -17.97 -8.36
C VAL A 17 3.34 -18.69 -9.28
N GLY A 18 3.71 -19.85 -9.84
CA GLY A 18 2.83 -20.69 -10.63
C GLY A 18 1.66 -21.24 -9.83
N ALA A 19 1.87 -21.59 -8.56
CA ALA A 19 0.82 -22.02 -7.64
C ALA A 19 -0.22 -20.92 -7.48
N HIS A 20 0.20 -19.65 -7.30
CA HIS A 20 -0.69 -18.48 -7.33
C HIS A 20 -1.54 -18.37 -8.61
N PHE A 21 -1.16 -19.07 -9.69
CA PHE A 21 -1.89 -19.13 -10.96
C PHE A 21 -2.61 -20.48 -11.24
N VAL A 22 -2.75 -21.38 -10.25
CA VAL A 22 -3.54 -22.63 -10.34
C VAL A 22 -5.05 -22.37 -10.10
N PRO A 23 -5.97 -22.94 -10.91
CA PRO A 23 -7.41 -22.81 -10.71
C PRO A 23 -7.85 -23.23 -9.29
N GLY A 24 -8.57 -22.37 -8.58
CA GLY A 24 -8.98 -22.60 -7.18
C GLY A 24 -7.99 -22.09 -6.13
N PHE A 25 -6.78 -21.71 -6.54
CA PHE A 25 -5.80 -20.98 -5.73
C PHE A 25 -5.60 -19.55 -6.27
N THR A 26 -5.99 -19.33 -7.53
CA THR A 26 -5.86 -18.11 -8.32
C THR A 26 -6.76 -16.94 -7.96
N LEU A 27 -6.09 -15.83 -7.69
CA LEU A 27 -6.29 -14.57 -8.41
C LEU A 27 -6.28 -14.87 -9.93
N LEU A 28 -7.48 -14.95 -10.51
CA LEU A 28 -7.81 -15.56 -11.81
C LEU A 28 -6.71 -15.54 -12.89
N PRO A 29 -6.35 -16.70 -13.48
CA PRO A 29 -5.63 -16.73 -14.75
C PRO A 29 -6.64 -16.38 -15.84
N ASP A 30 -6.26 -15.51 -16.78
CA ASP A 30 -7.00 -15.24 -18.01
C ASP A 30 -8.36 -14.48 -17.95
N SER A 31 -8.68 -13.72 -16.90
CA SER A 31 -9.57 -12.54 -17.06
C SER A 31 -8.79 -11.33 -17.62
N ALA A 32 -8.02 -11.60 -18.68
CA ALA A 32 -7.26 -10.62 -19.42
C ALA A 32 -8.14 -9.80 -20.40
N ALA A 33 -9.45 -10.08 -20.50
CA ALA A 33 -10.34 -9.48 -21.49
C ALA A 33 -11.44 -8.54 -20.94
N SER A 34 -11.77 -8.58 -19.65
CA SER A 34 -12.72 -7.62 -19.06
C SER A 34 -11.95 -6.63 -18.21
N GLY A 35 -12.04 -5.33 -18.53
CA GLY A 35 -11.41 -4.21 -17.82
C GLY A 35 -11.90 -3.99 -16.38
N THR A 36 -12.45 -5.02 -15.74
CA THR A 36 -12.98 -5.02 -14.38
C THR A 36 -12.28 -6.10 -13.57
N GLY A 37 -11.66 -5.70 -12.46
CA GLY A 37 -10.99 -6.60 -11.52
C GLY A 37 -11.98 -7.64 -11.03
N ALA A 38 -11.78 -8.89 -11.44
CA ALA A 38 -12.53 -9.98 -10.87
C ALA A 38 -12.14 -10.10 -9.38
N ASN A 39 -13.13 -9.97 -8.50
CA ASN A 39 -12.91 -9.96 -7.07
C ASN A 39 -12.34 -11.33 -6.63
N PRO A 40 -11.09 -11.42 -6.15
CA PRO A 40 -10.48 -12.68 -5.75
C PRO A 40 -11.19 -13.35 -4.55
N TRP A 41 -11.90 -12.55 -3.77
CA TRP A 41 -12.66 -12.99 -2.62
C TRP A 41 -13.99 -13.64 -3.00
N ALA A 42 -14.47 -13.48 -4.24
CA ALA A 42 -15.75 -14.04 -4.68
C ALA A 42 -15.76 -15.59 -4.74
N ALA A 43 -14.57 -16.20 -4.89
CA ALA A 43 -14.38 -17.64 -4.89
C ALA A 43 -13.55 -18.12 -3.67
N SER A 44 -13.41 -17.29 -2.63
CA SER A 44 -12.65 -17.65 -1.42
C SER A 44 -13.37 -18.66 -0.55
N SER A 45 -12.58 -19.54 0.07
CA SER A 45 -12.94 -20.31 1.25
C SER A 45 -11.80 -20.22 2.25
N GLY A 46 -12.06 -20.44 3.54
CA GLY A 46 -11.02 -20.35 4.57
C GLY A 46 -9.79 -21.21 4.27
N THR A 47 -9.97 -22.42 3.73
CA THR A 47 -8.86 -23.29 3.30
C THR A 47 -8.07 -22.72 2.13
N ILE A 48 -8.72 -22.01 1.20
CA ILE A 48 -8.06 -21.36 0.07
C ILE A 48 -7.27 -20.15 0.57
N ASP A 49 -7.82 -19.40 1.52
CA ASP A 49 -7.15 -18.24 2.10
C ASP A 49 -5.93 -18.64 2.93
N GLU A 50 -6.04 -19.68 3.76
CA GLU A 50 -4.89 -20.26 4.49
C GLU A 50 -3.77 -20.69 3.53
N ALA A 51 -4.12 -21.32 2.41
CA ALA A 51 -3.13 -21.77 1.43
C ALA A 51 -2.49 -20.59 0.67
N ARG A 52 -3.27 -19.54 0.38
CA ARG A 52 -2.76 -18.29 -0.21
C ARG A 52 -1.82 -17.58 0.75
N ASP A 53 -2.21 -17.50 2.01
CA ASP A 53 -1.43 -16.87 3.08
C ASP A 53 -0.08 -17.54 3.23
N ALA A 54 -0.05 -18.87 3.38
CA ALA A 54 1.18 -19.65 3.49
C ALA A 54 2.11 -19.47 2.27
N ALA A 55 1.57 -19.31 1.07
CA ALA A 55 2.37 -19.06 -0.12
C ALA A 55 2.93 -17.64 -0.18
N LEU A 56 2.15 -16.63 0.23
CA LEU A 56 2.63 -15.25 0.34
C LEU A 56 3.72 -15.14 1.43
N GLU A 57 3.52 -15.79 2.57
CA GLU A 57 4.49 -15.88 3.66
C GLU A 57 5.78 -16.57 3.20
N ALA A 58 5.68 -17.68 2.47
CA ALA A 58 6.85 -18.36 1.90
C ALA A 58 7.62 -17.47 0.90
N LEU A 59 6.92 -16.70 0.07
CA LEU A 59 7.54 -15.73 -0.85
C LEU A 59 8.21 -14.58 -0.10
N LEU A 60 7.58 -14.05 0.95
CA LEU A 60 8.18 -13.03 1.81
C LEU A 60 9.42 -13.55 2.53
N ALA A 61 9.39 -14.78 3.03
CA ALA A 61 10.54 -15.44 3.63
C ALA A 61 11.70 -15.57 2.62
N CYS A 62 11.41 -15.92 1.36
CA CYS A 62 12.40 -15.92 0.28
C CYS A 62 12.98 -14.52 0.01
N CYS A 63 12.19 -13.46 0.22
CA CYS A 63 12.59 -12.07 0.03
C CYS A 63 13.35 -11.47 1.24
N SER A 64 13.34 -12.14 2.39
CA SER A 64 13.86 -11.62 3.67
C SER A 64 15.39 -11.52 3.77
N GLY A 65 16.15 -12.03 2.79
CA GLY A 65 17.61 -12.05 2.82
C GLY A 65 18.25 -10.68 3.08
N VAL A 66 17.60 -9.59 2.64
CA VAL A 66 18.06 -8.21 2.86
C VAL A 66 18.12 -7.83 4.34
N LEU A 67 17.25 -8.39 5.19
CA LEU A 67 17.21 -8.10 6.64
C LEU A 67 18.45 -8.62 7.37
N TYR A 68 19.10 -9.64 6.82
CA TYR A 68 20.30 -10.25 7.38
C TYR A 68 21.59 -9.69 6.78
N THR A 69 21.47 -8.76 5.83
CA THR A 69 22.62 -8.12 5.16
C THR A 69 22.92 -6.79 5.85
N PRO A 70 24.17 -6.53 6.29
CA PRO A 70 24.54 -5.26 6.89
C PRO A 70 24.40 -4.11 5.86
N PRO A 71 24.12 -2.87 6.31
CA PRO A 71 23.82 -1.75 5.41
C PRO A 71 24.94 -1.42 4.42
N GLY A 72 26.21 -1.69 4.77
CA GLY A 72 27.36 -1.49 3.89
C GLY A 72 27.49 -2.51 2.74
N GLU A 73 26.69 -3.58 2.76
CA GLU A 73 26.71 -4.69 1.78
C GLU A 73 25.40 -4.83 1.00
N LEU A 74 24.36 -4.06 1.34
CA LEU A 74 23.04 -4.12 0.71
C LEU A 74 23.09 -3.95 -0.82
N GLY A 75 23.98 -3.10 -1.31
CA GLY A 75 24.18 -2.87 -2.76
C GLY A 75 25.08 -3.90 -3.46
N ARG A 76 25.78 -4.77 -2.72
CA ARG A 76 26.72 -5.76 -3.29
C ARG A 76 26.10 -7.15 -3.48
N ALA A 77 25.11 -7.51 -2.67
CA ALA A 77 24.44 -8.80 -2.73
C ALA A 77 22.92 -8.58 -2.90
N PRO A 78 22.41 -8.37 -4.14
CA PRO A 78 20.99 -8.27 -4.36
C PRO A 78 20.31 -9.57 -3.94
N ASN A 79 19.08 -9.49 -3.42
CA ASN A 79 18.32 -10.69 -3.15
C ASN A 79 17.99 -11.37 -4.48
N TRP A 80 18.76 -12.42 -4.82
CA TRP A 80 18.66 -13.11 -6.10
C TRP A 80 17.33 -13.85 -6.29
N LEU A 81 16.65 -14.26 -5.22
CA LEU A 81 15.31 -14.85 -5.29
C LEU A 81 14.30 -13.79 -5.71
N LEU A 82 14.39 -12.61 -5.10
CA LEU A 82 13.57 -11.46 -5.46
C LEU A 82 13.88 -10.96 -6.88
N LEU A 83 15.17 -10.91 -7.23
CA LEU A 83 15.62 -10.58 -8.58
C LEU A 83 15.09 -11.62 -9.58
N SER A 84 15.12 -12.91 -9.25
CA SER A 84 14.50 -13.96 -10.06
C SER A 84 12.98 -13.83 -10.15
N ALA A 85 12.30 -13.40 -9.09
CA ALA A 85 10.85 -13.14 -9.10
C ALA A 85 10.48 -12.02 -10.08
N VAL A 86 11.25 -10.94 -10.06
CA VAL A 86 11.06 -9.76 -10.92
C VAL A 86 11.53 -10.01 -12.36
N HIS A 87 12.58 -10.82 -12.55
CA HIS A 87 13.15 -11.21 -13.85
C HIS A 87 12.56 -12.50 -14.42
N THR A 88 11.50 -13.07 -13.82
CA THR A 88 10.67 -14.07 -14.48
C THR A 88 10.09 -13.51 -15.79
N SER A 89 9.61 -14.41 -16.66
CA SER A 89 9.03 -14.05 -17.97
C SER A 89 8.09 -12.85 -17.86
N ASP A 90 8.13 -11.98 -18.88
CA ASP A 90 7.45 -10.68 -18.87
C ASP A 90 5.95 -10.74 -18.53
N SER A 91 5.32 -11.89 -18.79
CA SER A 91 3.93 -12.18 -18.46
C SER A 91 3.73 -12.45 -16.95
N GLN A 92 4.58 -13.25 -16.32
CA GLN A 92 4.38 -13.65 -14.92
C GLN A 92 4.54 -12.50 -13.93
N ALA A 93 5.54 -11.63 -14.13
CA ALA A 93 5.71 -10.44 -13.29
C ALA A 93 4.51 -9.48 -13.39
N LYS A 94 3.94 -9.32 -14.60
CA LYS A 94 2.72 -8.50 -14.82
C LYS A 94 1.51 -9.11 -14.13
N SER A 95 1.33 -10.43 -14.26
CA SER A 95 0.24 -11.14 -13.62
C SER A 95 0.34 -11.11 -12.10
N LEU A 96 1.54 -11.30 -11.54
CA LEU A 96 1.78 -11.24 -10.09
C LEU A 96 1.50 -9.84 -9.54
N PHE A 97 2.02 -8.80 -10.19
CA PHE A 97 1.73 -7.42 -9.82
C PHE A 97 0.23 -7.13 -9.83
N ARG A 98 -0.46 -7.46 -10.92
CA ARG A 98 -1.92 -7.25 -11.04
C ARG A 98 -2.69 -8.06 -9.99
N ALA A 99 -2.28 -9.28 -9.72
CA ALA A 99 -2.89 -10.13 -8.71
C ALA A 99 -2.76 -9.50 -7.31
N LEU A 100 -1.57 -9.03 -6.93
CA LEU A 100 -1.37 -8.34 -5.65
C LEU A 100 -2.21 -7.06 -5.54
N LEU A 101 -2.33 -6.27 -6.62
CA LEU A 101 -3.25 -5.13 -6.65
C LEU A 101 -4.69 -5.55 -6.39
N CYS A 102 -5.15 -6.66 -6.98
CA CYS A 102 -6.49 -7.18 -6.74
C CYS A 102 -6.69 -7.67 -5.30
N VAL A 103 -5.72 -8.37 -4.69
CA VAL A 103 -5.79 -8.79 -3.28
C VAL A 103 -5.99 -7.58 -2.38
N VAL A 104 -5.09 -6.59 -2.52
CA VAL A 104 -5.07 -5.42 -1.64
C VAL A 104 -6.31 -4.56 -1.86
N PHE A 105 -6.55 -4.11 -3.10
CA PHE A 105 -7.58 -3.11 -3.37
C PHE A 105 -8.99 -3.67 -3.55
N SER A 106 -9.20 -4.99 -3.53
CA SER A 106 -10.55 -5.59 -3.44
C SER A 106 -10.98 -5.90 -2.01
N TYR A 107 -10.05 -5.89 -1.04
CA TYR A 107 -10.40 -6.18 0.35
C TYR A 107 -11.31 -5.11 0.93
N ASP A 108 -12.33 -5.54 1.68
CA ASP A 108 -13.29 -4.66 2.35
C ASP A 108 -13.28 -4.92 3.86
N PRO A 109 -12.69 -4.02 4.68
CA PRO A 109 -12.62 -4.17 6.13
C PRO A 109 -14.00 -4.08 6.81
N VAL A 110 -15.01 -3.54 6.12
CA VAL A 110 -16.34 -3.29 6.67
C VAL A 110 -17.33 -4.38 6.22
N GLY A 111 -17.08 -5.01 5.07
CA GLY A 111 -17.89 -6.07 4.50
C GLY A 111 -19.35 -5.63 4.31
N TRP A 112 -20.27 -6.22 5.06
CA TRP A 112 -21.71 -5.91 4.97
C TRP A 112 -22.11 -4.59 5.65
N GLY A 113 -21.18 -3.86 6.27
CA GLY A 113 -21.52 -2.61 6.98
C GLY A 113 -22.22 -2.84 8.32
N VAL A 114 -22.22 -4.08 8.82
CA VAL A 114 -22.90 -4.46 10.07
C VAL A 114 -21.91 -4.40 11.24
N PRO A 115 -22.23 -3.65 12.32
CA PRO A 115 -21.46 -3.64 13.56
C PRO A 115 -21.20 -5.05 14.11
N TYR A 116 -19.99 -5.32 14.61
CA TYR A 116 -19.59 -6.60 15.22
C TYR A 116 -19.62 -7.82 14.30
N MET A 117 -19.68 -7.61 12.97
CA MET A 117 -19.71 -8.73 12.02
C MET A 117 -18.49 -9.66 12.16
N HIS A 118 -17.32 -9.10 12.45
CA HIS A 118 -16.08 -9.84 12.72
C HIS A 118 -16.17 -10.78 13.94
N SER A 119 -17.06 -10.52 14.90
CA SER A 119 -17.29 -11.43 16.03
C SER A 119 -18.14 -12.65 15.63
N LEU A 120 -18.95 -12.52 14.58
CA LEU A 120 -19.87 -13.56 14.11
C LEU A 120 -19.24 -14.42 13.01
N VAL A 121 -18.48 -13.80 12.13
CA VAL A 121 -17.81 -14.45 11.01
C VAL A 121 -16.33 -14.11 11.07
N PRO A 122 -15.43 -15.12 11.20
CA PRO A 122 -14.00 -14.88 11.21
C PRO A 122 -13.55 -14.32 9.86
N ASP A 123 -12.71 -13.28 9.89
CA ASP A 123 -12.11 -12.72 8.69
C ASP A 123 -10.86 -13.52 8.30
N THR A 124 -11.00 -14.43 7.34
CA THR A 124 -9.90 -15.23 6.79
C THR A 124 -9.06 -14.46 5.77
N HIS A 125 -9.54 -13.32 5.27
CA HIS A 125 -8.87 -12.55 4.22
C HIS A 125 -7.79 -11.62 4.78
N HIS A 126 -7.88 -11.27 6.07
CA HIS A 126 -7.02 -10.29 6.71
C HIS A 126 -5.53 -10.60 6.58
N GLN A 127 -5.12 -11.85 6.86
CA GLN A 127 -3.71 -12.26 6.77
C GLN A 127 -3.19 -12.24 5.33
N VAL A 128 -4.02 -12.68 4.38
CA VAL A 128 -3.71 -12.63 2.94
C VAL A 128 -3.52 -11.19 2.46
N LEU A 129 -4.35 -10.24 2.95
CA LEU A 129 -4.15 -8.80 2.69
C LEU A 129 -2.81 -8.32 3.27
N HIS A 130 -2.53 -8.65 4.53
CA HIS A 130 -1.34 -8.21 5.25
C HIS A 130 -0.05 -8.67 4.54
N HIS A 131 0.10 -9.97 4.28
CA HIS A 131 1.25 -10.48 3.54
C HIS A 131 1.26 -10.04 2.07
N GLY A 132 0.09 -9.85 1.46
CA GLY A 132 -0.05 -9.37 0.09
C GLY A 132 0.47 -7.94 -0.09
N VAL A 133 0.14 -7.03 0.83
CA VAL A 133 0.61 -5.64 0.78
C VAL A 133 2.11 -5.55 1.08
N GLN A 134 2.62 -6.36 2.01
CA GLN A 134 4.05 -6.46 2.30
C GLN A 134 4.83 -6.96 1.09
N LEU A 135 4.35 -8.01 0.42
CA LEU A 135 5.01 -8.53 -0.77
C LEU A 135 4.99 -7.51 -1.91
N LEU A 136 3.86 -6.83 -2.10
CA LEU A 136 3.75 -5.75 -3.10
C LEU A 136 4.76 -4.63 -2.83
N LEU A 137 4.90 -4.20 -1.57
CA LEU A 137 5.89 -3.21 -1.17
C LEU A 137 7.32 -3.71 -1.37
N VAL A 138 7.62 -4.96 -1.02
CA VAL A 138 8.94 -5.56 -1.24
C VAL A 138 9.31 -5.58 -2.73
N LEU A 139 8.34 -5.86 -3.60
CA LEU A 139 8.53 -5.81 -5.05
C LEU A 139 8.68 -4.39 -5.61
N LEU A 140 8.11 -3.37 -4.94
CA LEU A 140 8.17 -1.96 -5.32
C LEU A 140 9.33 -1.19 -4.69
N SER A 141 9.86 -1.66 -3.55
CA SER A 141 10.91 -1.01 -2.75
C SER A 141 12.31 -1.43 -3.15
N GLN A 142 12.46 -2.23 -4.21
CA GLN A 142 13.77 -2.66 -4.66
C GLN A 142 14.68 -1.45 -4.87
N PRO A 143 15.90 -1.48 -4.32
CA PRO A 143 16.89 -0.50 -4.69
C PRO A 143 17.28 -0.80 -6.14
N LEU A 144 16.97 0.13 -7.05
CA LEU A 144 17.98 0.97 -7.67
C LEU A 144 19.37 0.37 -7.41
N ALA A 145 19.85 -0.49 -8.32
CA ALA A 145 21.20 -1.03 -8.22
C ALA A 145 22.19 0.09 -7.87
N PRO A 146 23.33 -0.18 -7.20
CA PRO A 146 24.39 0.81 -7.15
C PRO A 146 24.61 1.34 -8.56
N PRO A 147 24.70 2.68 -8.76
CA PRO A 147 24.97 3.22 -10.09
C PRO A 147 26.14 2.42 -10.64
N ALA A 148 25.98 1.87 -11.84
CA ALA A 148 27.05 1.08 -12.42
C ALA A 148 28.34 1.89 -12.31
N ALA A 149 29.46 1.24 -11.97
CA ALA A 149 30.75 1.92 -11.84
C ALA A 149 31.11 2.75 -13.09
N ASP A 150 30.45 2.47 -14.22
CA ASP A 150 30.60 3.10 -15.52
C ASP A 150 29.53 4.17 -15.87
N GLY A 151 28.71 4.63 -14.91
CA GLY A 151 27.69 5.66 -15.14
C GLY A 151 26.48 5.20 -15.96
N ALA A 152 26.32 3.90 -16.17
CA ALA A 152 25.10 3.34 -16.76
C ALA A 152 23.93 3.49 -15.77
N PRO A 153 22.72 3.86 -16.25
CA PRO A 153 21.55 3.97 -15.39
C PRO A 153 21.31 2.64 -14.68
N PRO A 154 20.90 2.66 -13.40
CA PRO A 154 20.53 1.42 -12.70
C PRO A 154 19.48 0.67 -13.53
N PRO A 155 19.51 -0.68 -13.57
CA PRO A 155 18.53 -1.45 -14.29
C PRO A 155 17.13 -1.08 -13.78
N ASP A 156 16.32 -0.47 -14.65
CA ASP A 156 14.98 0.00 -14.31
C ASP A 156 14.15 -1.13 -13.68
N ASP A 157 13.71 -0.89 -12.44
CA ASP A 157 12.85 -1.81 -11.72
C ASP A 157 11.56 -2.08 -12.51
N LYS A 158 11.44 -3.31 -13.00
CA LYS A 158 10.34 -3.73 -13.88
C LYS A 158 8.98 -3.46 -13.24
N VAL A 159 8.82 -3.73 -11.95
CA VAL A 159 7.56 -3.54 -11.22
C VAL A 159 7.24 -2.05 -11.05
N VAL A 160 8.23 -1.21 -10.80
CA VAL A 160 8.07 0.25 -10.75
C VAL A 160 7.64 0.80 -12.11
N ARG A 161 8.20 0.28 -13.22
CA ARG A 161 7.72 0.62 -14.57
C ARG A 161 6.29 0.16 -14.83
N LEU A 162 5.89 -1.01 -14.31
CA LEU A 162 4.49 -1.46 -14.39
C LEU A 162 3.56 -0.51 -13.63
N LEU A 163 3.98 -0.02 -12.46
CA LEU A 163 3.25 0.96 -11.66
C LEU A 163 3.11 2.31 -12.39
N GLY A 164 4.21 2.88 -12.90
CA GLY A 164 4.19 4.13 -13.66
C GLY A 164 3.43 4.02 -15.00
N GLY A 165 3.37 2.80 -15.56
CA GLY A 165 2.60 2.48 -16.75
C GLY A 165 1.09 2.33 -16.54
N LEU A 166 0.59 2.40 -15.30
CA LEU A 166 -0.85 2.37 -15.03
C LEU A 166 -1.52 3.66 -15.50
N GLN A 167 -2.21 3.58 -16.65
CA GLN A 167 -2.88 4.73 -17.27
C GLN A 167 -4.39 4.49 -17.49
N ARG A 168 -4.86 3.24 -17.39
CA ARG A 168 -6.26 2.91 -17.65
C ARG A 168 -7.15 3.47 -16.54
N PRO A 169 -8.18 4.29 -16.86
CA PRO A 169 -9.00 4.94 -15.86
C PRO A 169 -9.76 3.94 -14.98
N GLU A 170 -10.15 2.78 -15.51
CA GLU A 170 -10.84 1.73 -14.76
C GLU A 170 -9.91 1.13 -13.69
N THR A 171 -8.63 0.92 -14.04
CA THR A 171 -7.63 0.38 -13.12
C THR A 171 -7.26 1.41 -12.05
N LEU A 172 -7.08 2.67 -12.43
CA LEU A 172 -6.79 3.75 -11.49
C LEU A 172 -7.98 3.99 -10.56
N GLY A 173 -9.22 4.02 -11.07
CA GLY A 173 -10.42 4.14 -10.26
C GLY A 173 -10.58 3.00 -9.25
N PHE A 174 -10.28 1.75 -9.65
CA PHE A 174 -10.26 0.61 -8.75
C PHE A 174 -9.24 0.79 -7.61
N VAL A 175 -8.00 1.17 -7.94
CA VAL A 175 -6.94 1.42 -6.94
C VAL A 175 -7.31 2.58 -6.00
N ILE A 176 -7.79 3.69 -6.54
CA ILE A 176 -8.19 4.88 -5.77
C ILE A 176 -9.35 4.56 -4.82
N SER A 177 -10.37 3.85 -5.31
CA SER A 177 -11.48 3.37 -4.48
C SER A 177 -11.01 2.43 -3.37
N GLY A 178 -10.06 1.54 -3.69
CA GLY A 178 -9.41 0.68 -2.71
C GLY A 178 -8.68 1.46 -1.63
N PHE A 179 -7.83 2.43 -1.99
CA PHE A 179 -7.16 3.30 -1.02
C PHE A 179 -8.15 4.07 -0.15
N GLY A 180 -9.17 4.68 -0.75
CA GLY A 180 -10.20 5.41 0.00
C GLY A 180 -10.88 4.51 1.04
N ARG A 181 -11.24 3.28 0.67
CA ARG A 181 -11.88 2.31 1.58
C ARG A 181 -10.95 1.82 2.69
N LEU A 182 -9.71 1.44 2.35
CA LEU A 182 -8.75 0.91 3.31
C LEU A 182 -8.28 1.99 4.29
N LEU A 183 -7.89 3.17 3.79
CA LEU A 183 -7.38 4.26 4.64
C LEU A 183 -8.48 4.91 5.49
N ARG A 184 -9.74 4.91 5.03
CA ARG A 184 -10.87 5.35 5.85
C ARG A 184 -11.00 4.54 7.15
N ASN A 185 -10.58 3.27 7.17
CA ASN A 185 -10.61 2.45 8.37
C ASN A 185 -9.84 3.08 9.55
N ALA A 186 -8.73 3.77 9.26
CA ALA A 186 -7.84 4.36 10.27
C ALA A 186 -8.58 5.32 11.24
N PHE A 187 -9.53 6.12 10.74
CA PHE A 187 -10.31 7.02 11.57
C PHE A 187 -11.76 6.55 11.80
N ALA A 188 -12.29 5.65 10.97
CA ALA A 188 -13.67 5.17 11.09
C ALA A 188 -13.88 4.32 12.36
N THR A 189 -12.89 3.50 12.74
CA THR A 189 -12.94 2.64 13.94
C THR A 189 -13.08 3.45 15.23
N GLN A 190 -12.50 4.65 15.27
CA GLN A 190 -12.57 5.56 16.41
C GLN A 190 -13.83 6.45 16.40
N ARG A 191 -14.63 6.40 15.33
CA ARG A 191 -15.85 7.20 15.15
C ARG A 191 -17.14 6.38 15.30
N THR A 192 -17.05 5.14 15.76
CA THR A 192 -18.24 4.30 15.92
C THR A 192 -19.01 4.68 17.18
N TYR A 193 -20.34 4.68 17.10
CA TYR A 193 -21.21 4.84 18.29
C TYR A 193 -21.10 3.64 19.24
N LEU A 194 -20.77 2.48 18.68
CA LEU A 194 -20.67 1.22 19.40
C LEU A 194 -19.18 0.89 19.59
N PRO A 195 -18.73 0.66 20.84
CA PRO A 195 -17.32 0.40 21.11
C PRO A 195 -16.89 -0.94 20.50
N GLY A 196 -15.80 -0.94 19.74
CA GLY A 196 -15.27 -2.17 19.12
C GLY A 196 -16.17 -2.74 18.02
N SER A 197 -17.07 -1.96 17.43
CA SER A 197 -17.95 -2.47 16.37
C SER A 197 -17.23 -2.72 15.04
N LEU A 198 -16.09 -2.07 14.82
CA LEU A 198 -15.23 -2.22 13.65
C LEU A 198 -13.83 -2.63 14.13
N VAL A 199 -13.14 -3.42 13.32
CA VAL A 199 -11.74 -3.84 13.57
C VAL A 199 -10.81 -2.87 12.86
N ALA A 200 -9.75 -2.45 13.55
CA ALA A 200 -8.67 -1.66 12.96
C ALA A 200 -7.78 -2.56 12.11
N LEU A 201 -7.37 -2.06 10.95
CA LEU A 201 -6.42 -2.75 10.10
C LEU A 201 -5.03 -2.76 10.78
N GLU A 202 -4.36 -3.92 10.75
CA GLU A 202 -3.01 -4.06 11.31
C GLU A 202 -1.93 -3.60 10.32
N CYS A 203 -2.28 -3.30 9.06
CA CYS A 203 -1.35 -2.91 7.98
C CYS A 203 -1.38 -1.41 7.62
N GLU A 204 -1.69 -0.52 8.57
CA GLU A 204 -1.76 0.93 8.31
C GLU A 204 -0.44 1.51 7.78
N GLN A 205 0.69 1.08 8.33
CA GLN A 205 2.01 1.52 7.91
C GLN A 205 2.29 1.13 6.45
N GLU A 206 1.99 -0.11 6.07
CA GLU A 206 2.18 -0.61 4.72
C GLU A 206 1.30 0.12 3.72
N LEU A 207 0.04 0.42 4.09
CA LEU A 207 -0.86 1.18 3.24
C LEU A 207 -0.39 2.61 3.01
N LEU A 208 0.18 3.27 4.03
CA LEU A 208 0.78 4.60 3.90
C LEU A 208 2.03 4.58 3.00
N LEU A 209 2.90 3.59 3.17
CA LEU A 209 4.06 3.38 2.29
C LEU A 209 3.65 3.10 0.85
N LEU A 210 2.59 2.32 0.65
CA LEU A 210 2.06 2.01 -0.66
C LEU A 210 1.47 3.26 -1.32
N LEU A 211 0.70 4.06 -0.58
CA LEU A 211 0.16 5.34 -1.06
C LEU A 211 1.28 6.28 -1.50
N TRP A 212 2.32 6.45 -0.67
CA TRP A 212 3.51 7.23 -1.02
C TRP A 212 4.15 6.71 -2.32
N THR A 213 4.30 5.39 -2.44
CA THR A 213 4.93 4.76 -3.61
C THR A 213 4.14 5.03 -4.88
N PHE A 214 2.80 4.93 -4.83
CA PHE A 214 1.90 5.25 -5.95
C PHE A 214 1.97 6.74 -6.32
N ALA A 215 1.92 7.62 -5.32
CA ALA A 215 2.03 9.06 -5.50
C ALA A 215 3.38 9.45 -6.14
N HIS A 216 4.48 8.84 -5.71
CA HIS A 216 5.81 9.17 -6.21
C HIS A 216 6.06 8.68 -7.65
N HIS A 217 5.56 7.48 -8.00
CA HIS A 217 5.90 6.84 -9.28
C HIS A 217 4.83 6.96 -10.37
N SER A 218 3.60 7.38 -10.05
CA SER A 218 2.51 7.48 -11.03
C SER A 218 1.81 8.84 -10.96
N ARG A 219 2.20 9.73 -11.89
CA ARG A 219 1.49 11.00 -12.08
C ARG A 219 0.04 10.80 -12.52
N ALA A 220 -0.24 9.77 -13.31
CA ALA A 220 -1.60 9.45 -13.74
C ALA A 220 -2.49 9.10 -12.54
N PHE A 221 -1.97 8.34 -11.56
CA PHE A 221 -2.65 8.09 -10.31
C PHE A 221 -2.99 9.39 -9.56
N LEU A 222 -2.04 10.32 -9.42
CA LEU A 222 -2.31 11.58 -8.72
C LEU A 222 -3.38 12.42 -9.43
N THR A 223 -3.28 12.56 -10.76
CA THR A 223 -4.29 13.32 -11.52
C THR A 223 -5.68 12.70 -11.42
N ALA A 224 -5.77 11.36 -11.43
CA ALA A 224 -7.02 10.64 -11.25
C ALA A 224 -7.56 10.75 -9.81
N LEU A 225 -6.67 10.70 -8.81
CA LEU A 225 -7.03 10.87 -7.39
C LEU A 225 -7.61 12.26 -7.14
N LEU A 226 -6.99 13.31 -7.67
CA LEU A 226 -7.50 14.68 -7.53
C LEU A 226 -8.88 14.90 -8.16
N ALA A 227 -9.20 14.14 -9.22
CA ALA A 227 -10.49 14.18 -9.89
C ALA A 227 -11.57 13.33 -9.19
N SER A 228 -11.18 12.48 -8.24
CA SER A 228 -12.06 11.52 -7.59
C SER A 228 -12.56 12.01 -6.22
N PRO A 229 -13.75 11.60 -5.78
CA PRO A 229 -14.28 11.95 -4.45
C PRO A 229 -13.48 11.31 -3.30
N GLU A 230 -12.78 10.20 -3.56
CA GLU A 230 -11.95 9.50 -2.58
C GLU A 230 -10.73 10.30 -2.13
N LEU A 231 -10.37 11.39 -2.83
CA LEU A 231 -9.37 12.36 -2.35
C LEU A 231 -9.66 12.78 -0.90
N ALA A 232 -10.94 13.01 -0.58
CA ALA A 232 -11.33 13.45 0.76
C ALA A 232 -10.98 12.40 1.81
N ASP A 233 -11.25 11.12 1.57
CA ASP A 233 -10.94 10.04 2.51
C ASP A 233 -9.43 9.84 2.67
N VAL A 234 -8.69 9.90 1.55
CA VAL A 234 -7.23 9.76 1.56
C VAL A 234 -6.59 10.90 2.36
N LEU A 235 -6.95 12.17 2.06
CA LEU A 235 -6.42 13.32 2.78
C LEU A 235 -6.81 13.30 4.26
N MET A 236 -8.05 12.95 4.56
CA MET A 236 -8.54 12.84 5.93
C MET A 236 -7.78 11.78 6.72
N ALA A 237 -7.54 10.60 6.13
CA ALA A 237 -6.78 9.53 6.77
C ALA A 237 -5.31 9.91 7.00
N VAL A 238 -4.64 10.48 5.99
CA VAL A 238 -3.23 10.91 6.13
C VAL A 238 -3.10 12.03 7.16
N CYS A 239 -3.99 13.02 7.15
CA CYS A 239 -3.99 14.10 8.15
C CYS A 239 -4.33 13.58 9.55
N PHE A 240 -5.25 12.62 9.66
CA PHE A 240 -5.58 11.96 10.92
C PHE A 240 -4.36 11.26 11.52
N CYS A 241 -3.58 10.54 10.70
CA CYS A 241 -2.34 9.89 11.12
C CYS A 241 -1.32 10.92 11.63
N VAL A 242 -1.09 12.01 10.88
CA VAL A 242 -0.20 13.11 11.30
C VAL A 242 -0.63 13.68 12.65
N LEU A 243 -1.91 14.06 12.78
CA LEU A 243 -2.42 14.73 13.96
C LEU A 243 -2.47 13.81 15.19
N SER A 244 -2.66 12.51 14.99
CA SER A 244 -2.67 11.52 16.07
C SER A 244 -1.27 11.17 16.55
N TRP A 245 -0.30 11.10 15.62
CA TRP A 245 1.06 10.63 15.92
C TRP A 245 2.10 11.75 16.09
N ALA A 246 1.77 13.02 15.82
CA ALA A 246 2.72 14.13 15.89
C ALA A 246 3.41 14.29 17.27
N SER A 247 2.75 13.86 18.35
CA SER A 247 3.32 13.93 19.70
C SER A 247 4.17 12.70 20.08
N ASP A 248 4.08 11.62 19.30
CA ASP A 248 4.66 10.32 19.61
C ASP A 248 6.02 10.15 18.90
N ALA A 249 7.09 10.16 19.67
CA ALA A 249 8.45 9.91 19.18
C ALA A 249 8.62 8.62 18.34
N PRO A 250 8.05 7.45 18.71
CA PRO A 250 8.25 6.23 17.91
C PRO A 250 7.63 6.30 16.51
N ASN A 251 6.58 7.10 16.34
CA ASN A 251 5.85 7.24 15.09
C ASN A 251 6.38 8.39 14.23
N SER A 252 7.49 9.02 14.62
CA SER A 252 8.03 10.18 13.93
C SER A 252 8.30 9.89 12.45
N SER A 253 8.88 8.74 12.10
CA SER A 253 9.12 8.35 10.70
C SER A 253 7.83 8.24 9.88
N LEU A 254 6.75 7.71 10.46
CA LEU A 254 5.44 7.62 9.82
C LEU A 254 4.80 9.00 9.63
N VAL A 255 4.97 9.91 10.61
CA VAL A 255 4.54 11.30 10.47
C VAL A 255 5.27 11.99 9.31
N HIS A 256 6.60 11.79 9.19
CA HIS A 256 7.37 12.30 8.05
C HIS A 256 6.88 11.73 6.72
N LEU A 257 6.63 10.42 6.65
CA LEU A 257 6.08 9.77 5.45
C LEU A 257 4.74 10.39 5.04
N CYS A 258 3.83 10.60 5.99
CA CYS A 258 2.55 11.24 5.73
C CYS A 258 2.71 12.67 5.21
N ILE A 259 3.60 13.48 5.81
CA ILE A 259 3.85 14.85 5.37
C ILE A 259 4.46 14.88 3.97
N LEU A 260 5.43 14.01 3.67
CA LEU A 260 6.01 13.87 2.33
C LEU A 260 4.94 13.45 1.31
N THR A 261 4.03 12.56 1.69
CA THR A 261 2.91 12.16 0.85
C THR A 261 1.96 13.32 0.58
N LEU A 262 1.60 14.11 1.61
CA LEU A 262 0.81 15.33 1.44
C LEU A 262 1.53 16.36 0.57
N LEU A 263 2.84 16.50 0.71
CA LEU A 263 3.65 17.41 -0.10
C LEU A 263 3.56 17.02 -1.58
N VAL A 264 3.77 15.73 -1.90
CA VAL A 264 3.69 15.21 -3.27
C VAL A 264 2.28 15.41 -3.86
N ILE A 265 1.22 15.09 -3.11
CA ILE A 265 -0.17 15.28 -3.57
C ILE A 265 -0.47 16.77 -3.78
N SER A 266 0.00 17.63 -2.88
CA SER A 266 -0.24 19.08 -2.94
C SER A 266 0.50 19.78 -4.08
N ALA A 267 1.58 19.18 -4.58
CA ALA A 267 2.37 19.71 -5.68
C ALA A 267 1.69 19.52 -7.06
N GLU A 268 0.69 18.64 -7.16
CA GLU A 268 0.03 18.38 -8.43
C GLU A 268 -0.93 19.52 -8.84
N PRO A 269 -0.96 19.86 -10.14
CA PRO A 269 -1.85 20.89 -10.64
C PRO A 269 -3.31 20.49 -10.41
N GLY A 270 -4.10 21.42 -9.88
CA GLY A 270 -5.51 21.20 -9.56
C GLY A 270 -5.78 20.83 -8.10
N PHE A 271 -4.74 20.51 -7.31
CA PHE A 271 -4.92 20.23 -5.87
C PHE A 271 -5.63 21.38 -5.15
N GLY A 272 -5.22 22.63 -5.38
CA GLY A 272 -5.82 23.79 -4.71
C GLY A 272 -7.33 23.93 -4.93
N ALA A 273 -7.84 23.56 -6.11
CA ALA A 273 -9.27 23.58 -6.40
C ALA A 273 -9.99 22.39 -5.75
N ALA A 274 -9.39 21.19 -5.81
CA ALA A 274 -9.95 19.99 -5.20
C ALA A 274 -10.00 20.07 -3.66
N ALA A 275 -8.98 20.67 -3.04
CA ALA A 275 -8.85 20.79 -1.59
C ALA A 275 -9.81 21.82 -0.96
N GLN A 276 -10.48 22.66 -1.77
CA GLN A 276 -11.54 23.55 -1.26
C GLN A 276 -12.83 22.80 -0.89
N ALA A 277 -12.95 21.53 -1.27
CA ALA A 277 -14.09 20.71 -0.87
C ALA A 277 -14.21 20.63 0.66
N PRO A 278 -15.45 20.64 1.20
CA PRO A 278 -15.67 20.51 2.63
C PRO A 278 -15.26 19.13 3.13
N CYS A 279 -14.80 19.04 4.38
CA CYS A 279 -14.53 17.76 5.02
C CYS A 279 -15.83 16.94 5.14
N PRO A 280 -15.94 15.73 4.54
CA PRO A 280 -17.18 14.94 4.57
C PRO A 280 -17.50 14.39 5.97
N HIS A 281 -16.50 14.35 6.85
CA HIS A 281 -16.53 13.66 8.12
C HIS A 281 -15.81 14.51 9.17
N SER A 282 -16.24 14.44 10.44
CA SER A 282 -15.43 14.94 11.55
C SER A 282 -14.42 13.87 11.97
N LEU A 283 -13.14 14.24 12.13
CA LEU A 283 -12.14 13.32 12.68
C LEU A 283 -12.28 13.25 14.21
N PRO A 284 -12.02 12.08 14.83
CA PRO A 284 -12.06 11.90 16.29
C PRO A 284 -10.83 12.52 16.98
N LEU A 285 -10.53 13.78 16.66
CA LEU A 285 -9.41 14.54 17.19
C LEU A 285 -9.85 15.47 18.33
N ARG A 286 -8.91 15.90 19.18
CA ARG A 286 -9.17 16.82 20.30
C ARG A 286 -8.46 18.15 20.09
N GLY A 287 -8.95 19.21 20.75
CA GLY A 287 -8.25 20.49 20.82
C GLY A 287 -8.20 21.27 19.50
N ARG A 288 -7.03 21.82 19.16
CA ARG A 288 -6.82 22.62 17.92
C ARG A 288 -6.99 21.77 16.66
N ALA A 289 -6.53 20.53 16.68
CA ALA A 289 -6.70 19.55 15.61
C ALA A 289 -8.18 19.29 15.25
N ALA A 290 -9.09 19.36 16.24
CA ALA A 290 -10.53 19.22 15.97
C ALA A 290 -11.11 20.37 15.14
N ARG A 291 -10.61 21.60 15.31
CA ARG A 291 -11.11 22.76 14.55
C ARG A 291 -10.72 22.70 13.08
N ALA A 292 -9.57 22.10 12.76
CA ALA A 292 -9.11 21.90 11.38
C ALA A 292 -10.11 21.06 10.54
N THR A 293 -10.94 20.23 11.19
CA THR A 293 -11.94 19.39 10.51
C THR A 293 -13.26 20.10 10.18
N SER A 294 -13.46 21.32 10.69
CA SER A 294 -14.74 22.05 10.55
C SER A 294 -14.85 22.90 9.28
N ALA A 295 -13.83 22.88 8.42
CA ALA A 295 -13.72 23.76 7.27
C ALA A 295 -13.44 22.94 5.98
N SER A 296 -12.45 23.34 5.19
CA SER A 296 -12.07 22.66 3.94
C SER A 296 -11.00 21.58 4.15
N LEU A 297 -10.83 20.68 3.17
CA LEU A 297 -9.70 19.75 3.15
C LEU A 297 -8.35 20.49 3.15
N ALA A 298 -8.27 21.66 2.53
CA ALA A 298 -7.08 22.51 2.55
C ALA A 298 -6.76 22.99 3.98
N ASP A 299 -7.76 23.42 4.75
CA ASP A 299 -7.57 23.83 6.14
C ASP A 299 -7.09 22.67 7.02
N LEU A 300 -7.57 21.45 6.74
CA LEU A 300 -7.10 20.25 7.41
C LEU A 300 -5.62 19.96 7.11
N VAL A 301 -5.23 20.02 5.85
CA VAL A 301 -3.83 19.80 5.42
C VAL A 301 -2.90 20.86 6.03
N VAL A 302 -3.31 22.13 6.00
CA VAL A 302 -2.56 23.23 6.62
C VAL A 302 -2.49 23.04 8.15
N GLY A 303 -3.58 22.63 8.79
CA GLY A 303 -3.61 22.33 10.21
C GLY A 303 -2.66 21.19 10.60
N ALA A 304 -2.62 20.10 9.82
CA ALA A 304 -1.70 18.99 10.02
C ALA A 304 -0.23 19.43 9.87
N ALA A 305 0.09 20.22 8.84
CA ALA A 305 1.44 20.76 8.66
C ALA A 305 1.84 21.72 9.79
N ALA A 306 0.92 22.61 10.22
CA ALA A 306 1.17 23.57 11.29
C ALA A 306 1.42 22.90 12.65
N GLU A 307 0.69 21.85 13.00
CA GLU A 307 0.92 21.10 14.25
C GLU A 307 2.32 20.48 14.28
N VAL A 308 2.81 19.97 13.16
CA VAL A 308 4.18 19.41 13.08
C VAL A 308 5.23 20.50 13.20
N LEU A 309 5.06 21.62 12.49
CA LEU A 309 6.00 22.75 12.53
C LEU A 309 6.05 23.42 13.90
N LEU A 310 4.89 23.62 14.53
CA LEU A 310 4.78 24.31 15.83
C LEU A 310 5.05 23.39 17.02
N GLY A 311 4.74 22.10 16.91
CA GLY A 311 5.01 21.09 17.94
C GLY A 311 6.43 20.51 17.89
N GLY A 312 7.14 20.68 16.75
CA GLY A 312 8.34 19.90 16.42
C GLY A 312 9.70 20.54 16.70
N HIS A 313 9.78 21.75 17.27
CA HIS A 313 11.03 22.53 17.36
C HIS A 313 12.20 21.88 18.14
N GLY A 314 12.04 20.71 18.77
CA GLY A 314 13.15 19.96 19.39
C GLY A 314 13.19 18.46 19.09
N ARG A 315 12.34 17.93 18.21
CA ARG A 315 12.19 16.47 18.00
C ARG A 315 12.31 16.00 16.56
N LEU A 316 12.30 16.92 15.59
CA LEU A 316 12.44 16.60 14.16
C LEU A 316 13.88 16.78 13.64
N GLU A 317 14.84 17.14 14.51
CA GLU A 317 16.24 17.41 14.13
C GLU A 317 17.16 16.17 14.17
N SER A 318 16.64 14.94 14.26
CA SER A 318 17.50 13.75 14.22
C SER A 318 16.94 12.63 13.36
N VAL A 319 17.21 12.72 12.06
CA VAL A 319 17.54 11.56 11.21
C VAL A 319 18.77 11.93 10.38
#